data_AF-A0AAW4N922-F1
#
_entry.id   AF-A0AAW4N922-F1
#
_cell.length_a   1.000
_cell.length_b   1.000
_cell.length_c   1.000
_cell.angle_alpha   90.00
_cell.angle_beta   90.00
_cell.angle_gamma   90.00
#
_symmetry.space_group_name_H-M   'P 1'
#
loop_
_entity.id
_entity.type
_entity.pdbx_description
1 polymer ?
#
loop_
_entity_poly.entity_id
_entity_poly.type
_entity_poly.pdbx_seq_one_letter_code
_entity_poly.pdbx_strand_id
1 'polypeptide(L)' 'MEEKKKEKKVEMKEIRVSDYYGNTKYYNVMPSAIFDALELAYLKGEETCKVAASDFDKMESDYQQV' A
#
# COMPACT_ATOMS: atom_id res chain seq x y z
N MET A 1 5.83 14.62 27.57
CA MET A 1 5.24 13.54 26.76
C MET A 1 5.79 13.72 25.37
N GLU A 2 6.93 13.12 25.10
CA GLU A 2 7.58 13.17 23.78
C GLU A 2 7.89 11.74 23.40
N GLU A 3 6.89 11.06 22.84
CA GLU A 3 7.13 9.81 22.15
C GLU A 3 7.84 10.16 20.86
N LYS A 4 9.17 10.15 20.93
CA LYS A 4 10.09 10.22 19.79
C LYS A 4 9.64 9.16 18.80
N LYS A 5 8.92 9.58 17.76
CA LYS A 5 8.61 8.78 16.58
C LYS A 5 9.97 8.43 15.97
N LYS A 6 10.54 7.28 16.35
CA LYS A 6 11.69 6.69 15.67
C LYS A 6 11.29 6.67 14.20
N GLU A 7 11.95 7.48 13.39
CA GLU A 7 11.93 7.37 11.93
C GLU A 7 12.50 5.98 11.60
N LYS A 8 11.66 4.95 11.69
CA LYS A 8 11.91 3.70 10.99
C LYS A 8 12.00 4.13 9.53
N LYS A 9 13.16 3.88 8.93
CA LYS A 9 13.36 4.02 7.49
C LYS A 9 12.33 3.10 6.82
N VAL A 10 11.18 3.66 6.46
CA VAL A 10 10.12 2.93 5.76
C VAL A 10 10.62 2.76 4.35
N GLU A 11 11.03 1.54 4.00
CA GLU A 11 11.35 1.19 2.63
C GLU A 11 10.08 1.32 1.79
N MET A 12 10.15 2.06 0.70
CA MET A 12 9.01 2.34 -0.18
C MET A 12 9.12 1.47 -1.42
N LYS A 13 8.04 0.80 -1.78
CA LYS A 13 7.91 -0.02 -2.99
C LYS A 13 7.00 0.69 -3.98
N GLU A 14 7.39 0.68 -5.24
CA GLU A 14 6.58 1.21 -6.33
C GLU A 14 5.71 0.09 -6.93
N ILE A 15 4.41 0.35 -7.01
CA ILE A 15 3.42 -0.60 -7.52
C ILE A 15 2.53 0.08 -8.56
N ARG A 16 1.99 -0.70 -9.51
CA ARG A 16 1.12 -0.18 -10.56
C ARG A 16 -0.30 -0.02 -10.04
N VAL A 17 -0.88 1.17 -10.17
CA VAL A 17 -2.20 1.48 -9.59
C VAL A 17 -3.29 0.57 -10.16
N SER A 18 -3.29 0.36 -11.48
CA SER A 18 -4.30 -0.45 -12.18
C SER A 18 -4.33 -1.92 -11.77
N ASP A 19 -3.26 -2.46 -11.18
CA ASP A 19 -3.20 -3.88 -10.79
C ASP A 19 -3.90 -4.13 -9.44
N TYR A 20 -3.96 -3.10 -8.58
CA TYR A 20 -4.46 -3.21 -7.21
C TYR A 20 -5.71 -2.36 -6.94
N TYR A 21 -5.76 -1.11 -7.43
CA TYR A 21 -6.87 -0.21 -7.18
C TYR A 21 -8.13 -0.68 -7.93
N GLY A 22 -9.25 -0.80 -7.23
CA GLY A 22 -10.49 -1.33 -7.80
C GLY A 22 -10.55 -2.86 -7.92
N ASN A 23 -9.48 -3.58 -7.52
CA ASN A 23 -9.42 -5.02 -7.63
C ASN A 23 -9.92 -5.69 -6.33
N THR A 24 -11.13 -6.24 -6.40
CA THR A 24 -11.83 -6.88 -5.27
C THR A 24 -11.06 -8.04 -4.63
N LYS A 25 -10.13 -8.66 -5.37
CA LYS A 25 -9.25 -9.72 -4.84
C LYS A 25 -8.44 -9.27 -3.63
N TYR A 26 -8.04 -8.00 -3.61
CA TYR A 26 -7.19 -7.45 -2.55
C TYR A 26 -7.98 -6.77 -1.44
N TYR A 27 -9.29 -6.53 -1.59
CA TYR A 27 -10.05 -5.72 -0.62
C TYR A 27 -10.05 -6.27 0.80
N ASN A 28 -9.98 -7.60 0.97
CA ASN A 28 -9.95 -8.22 2.30
C ASN A 28 -8.59 -8.13 2.99
N VAL A 29 -7.52 -7.95 2.22
CA VAL A 29 -6.12 -8.02 2.69
C VAL A 29 -5.38 -6.69 2.55
N MET A 30 -5.95 -5.73 1.81
CA MET A 30 -5.36 -4.43 1.52
C MET A 30 -5.43 -3.52 2.74
N PRO A 31 -4.27 -3.09 3.28
CA PRO A 31 -4.21 -2.08 4.33
C PRO A 31 -4.74 -0.73 3.82
N SER A 32 -5.40 0.03 4.68
CA SER A 32 -5.93 1.36 4.34
C SER A 32 -4.85 2.30 3.79
N ALA A 33 -3.61 2.23 4.30
CA ALA A 33 -2.50 3.04 3.79
C ALA A 33 -2.15 2.75 2.32
N ILE A 34 -2.27 1.50 1.88
CA ILE A 34 -2.08 1.12 0.46
C ILE A 34 -3.26 1.64 -0.36
N PHE A 35 -4.48 1.50 0.15
CA PHE A 35 -5.68 2.01 -0.51
C PHE A 35 -5.62 3.53 -0.70
N ASP A 36 -5.29 4.29 0.33
CA ASP A 36 -5.17 5.76 0.26
C ASP A 36 -4.13 6.19 -0.77
N ALA A 37 -2.98 5.51 -0.83
CA ALA A 37 -1.92 5.79 -1.80
C ALA A 37 -2.37 5.48 -3.24
N LEU A 38 -3.08 4.36 -3.44
CA LEU A 38 -3.65 3.96 -4.72
C LEU A 38 -4.75 4.93 -5.17
N GLU A 39 -5.66 5.30 -4.28
CA GLU A 39 -6.74 6.26 -4.56
C GLU A 39 -6.16 7.62 -4.94
N LEU A 40 -5.19 8.12 -4.18
CA LEU A 40 -4.56 9.40 -4.48
C LEU A 40 -3.86 9.38 -5.84
N ALA A 41 -3.13 8.31 -6.16
CA ALA A 41 -2.45 8.15 -7.44
C ALA A 41 -3.47 8.05 -8.59
N TYR A 42 -4.56 7.32 -8.40
CA TYR A 42 -5.66 7.25 -9.37
C TYR A 42 -6.30 8.62 -9.61
N LEU A 43 -6.59 9.38 -8.55
CA LEU A 43 -7.14 10.74 -8.64
C LEU A 43 -6.21 11.73 -9.35
N LYS A 44 -4.89 11.50 -9.26
CA LYS A 44 -3.87 12.30 -9.95
C LYS A 44 -3.61 11.84 -11.39
N GLY A 45 -4.13 10.68 -11.79
CA GLY A 45 -3.82 10.07 -13.08
C GLY A 45 -2.41 9.48 -13.17
N GLU A 46 -1.83 9.07 -12.04
CA GLU A 46 -0.52 8.41 -11.98
C GLU A 46 -0.66 6.91 -12.28
N GLU A 47 0.28 6.35 -13.04
CA GLU A 47 0.27 4.92 -13.39
C GLU A 47 0.79 4.05 -12.23
N THR A 48 1.68 4.59 -11.42
CA THR A 48 2.31 3.91 -10.29
C THR A 48 2.17 4.75 -9.02
N CYS A 49 2.19 4.08 -7.87
CA CYS A 49 2.23 4.74 -6.57
C CYS A 49 3.31 4.11 -5.69
N LYS A 50 3.74 4.86 -4.68
CA LYS A 50 4.72 4.40 -3.68
C LYS A 50 4.00 4.07 -2.38
N VAL A 51 4.17 2.84 -1.94
CA VAL A 51 3.60 2.31 -0.69
C VAL A 51 4.72 1.81 0.21
N ALA A 52 4.47 1.69 1.51
CA ALA A 52 5.43 1.07 2.41
C ALA A 52 5.61 -0.41 2.04
N ALA A 53 6.85 -0.84 1.81
CA ALA A 53 7.19 -2.22 1.48
C ALA A 53 6.66 -3.19 2.55
N SER A 54 6.77 -2.84 3.83
CA SER A 54 6.24 -3.66 4.93
C SER A 54 4.72 -3.88 4.86
N ASP A 55 3.95 -2.87 4.47
CA ASP A 55 2.50 -3.02 4.30
C ASP A 55 2.17 -3.86 3.08
N PHE A 56 2.95 -3.70 2.00
CA PHE A 56 2.77 -4.45 0.76
C PHE A 56 3.13 -5.93 0.93
N ASP A 57 4.28 -6.25 1.54
CA ASP A 57 4.69 -7.62 1.85
C ASP A 57 3.68 -8.30 2.77
N LYS A 58 3.13 -7.56 3.75
CA LYS A 58 2.04 -8.08 4.59
C LYS A 58 0.80 -8.40 3.74
N MET A 59 0.36 -7.47 2.89
CA MET A 59 -0.80 -7.67 2.00
C MET A 59 -0.62 -8.91 1.10
N GLU A 60 0.56 -9.07 0.48
CA GLU A 60 0.88 -10.21 -0.38
C GLU A 60 0.93 -11.53 0.41
N SER A 61 1.54 -11.51 1.60
CA SER A 61 1.57 -12.69 2.49
C SER A 61 0.17 -13.09 2.94
N ASP A 62 -0.68 -12.13 3.31
CA ASP A 62 -2.08 -12.40 3.69
C ASP A 62 -2.84 -12.95 2.47
N TYR A 63 -2.62 -12.42 1.26
CA TYR A 63 -3.24 -12.90 0.03
C TYR A 63 -2.86 -14.35 -0.33
N GLN A 64 -1.60 -14.75 -0.12
CA GLN A 64 -1.15 -16.13 -0.40
C GLN A 64 -1.76 -17.19 0.54
N GLN A 65 -2.42 -16.78 1.63
CA GLN A 65 -3.08 -17.70 2.57
C GLN A 65 -4.57 -17.90 2.28
N VAL A 66 -5.12 -17.20 1.27
CA VAL A 66 -6.53 -17.24 0.85
C VAL A 66 -6.71 -18.16 -0.35
#